data_AF-A0AAC8Q2A0-F1
#
_entry.id   AF-A0AAC8Q2A0-F1
#
_cell.length_a   1.000
_cell.length_b   1.000
_cell.length_c   1.000
_cell.angle_alpha   90.00
_cell.angle_beta   90.00
_cell.angle_gamma   90.00
#
_symmetry.space_group_name_H-M   'P 1'
#
loop_
_entity.id
_entity.type
_entity.pdbx_description
1 polymer ?
#
loop_
_entity_poly.entity_id
_entity_poly.type
_entity_poly.pdbx_seq_one_letter_code
_entity_poly.pdbx_strand_id
1 'polypeptide(L)'
;MSALALAGTAHASGECGSTSAGWNAPNGAVVFDRSFGPIRDVLDAIGEYRTHSMLSHGPGSTVSHATMANPTQEPWPGVCTKPISGFDLRYGYPGLEQINQGGIYMSLYGKGGPEWTGWQQGDPAQAALIGDSIWYNHSYVSDKSRFDTGQYLDRPVRNGARVNYSLFQYRHLETANQIPGNASNNGMVCSTFMAYAHNYAGRGVVTPHTYSHAQIANASNSLYTGIYNECKSSLGWFVDAALTVACPTYNVCGNAGNQVANCMSANMCDSSDGRYWKSVRDDPNATATSISPDRIGGWGVHPISNTVWGPDYTHQLQWNSGGNVYGCWQ
;
A
#
# COMPACT_ATOMS: atom_id res chain seq x y z
N MET A 1 15.08 28.23 18.06
CA MET A 1 14.30 27.15 18.70
C MET A 1 13.54 26.45 17.58
N SER A 2 13.98 25.25 17.21
CA SER A 2 13.45 24.50 16.06
C SER A 2 12.16 23.78 16.46
N ALA A 3 11.08 24.01 15.72
CA ALA A 3 9.87 23.23 15.82
C ALA A 3 10.04 21.96 14.97
N LEU A 4 10.07 20.82 15.65
CA LEU A 4 10.05 19.47 15.08
C LEU A 4 8.62 19.23 14.56
N ALA A 5 8.40 19.33 13.25
CA ALA A 5 7.13 18.92 12.64
C ALA A 5 7.14 17.38 12.48
N LEU A 6 6.68 16.66 13.50
CA LEU A 6 6.36 15.23 13.41
C LEU A 6 4.85 15.03 13.31
N ALA A 7 4.39 14.63 12.13
CA ALA A 7 3.16 13.88 11.95
C ALA A 7 3.20 13.20 10.58
N GLY A 8 3.49 11.91 10.54
CA GLY A 8 3.28 11.06 9.37
C GLY A 8 2.05 10.21 9.63
N THR A 9 1.07 10.23 8.73
CA THR A 9 -0.13 9.40 8.83
C THR A 9 -0.11 8.34 7.75
N ALA A 10 -0.65 7.15 8.00
CA ALA A 10 -1.10 6.31 6.90
C ALA A 10 -2.16 7.06 6.06
N HIS A 11 -2.04 6.90 4.74
CA HIS A 11 -2.58 7.84 3.77
C HIS A 11 -4.04 7.51 3.39
N ALA A 12 -4.97 7.92 4.24
CA ALA A 12 -6.32 8.38 3.85
C ALA A 12 -6.89 9.33 4.92
N SER A 13 -6.60 10.62 4.84
CA SER A 13 -7.54 11.63 5.36
C SER A 13 -7.49 12.83 4.43
N GLY A 14 -8.67 13.21 3.94
CA GLY A 14 -8.80 13.93 2.68
C GLY A 14 -8.92 12.93 1.54
N GLU A 15 -10.03 12.23 1.51
CA GLU A 15 -10.29 11.17 0.56
C GLU A 15 -10.74 11.75 -0.77
N CYS A 16 -11.25 12.98 -0.76
CA CYS A 16 -11.53 13.78 -1.94
C CYS A 16 -10.59 14.97 -2.05
N GLY A 17 -10.17 15.30 -3.26
CA GLY A 17 -9.43 16.52 -3.53
C GLY A 17 -9.40 16.87 -5.00
N SER A 18 -8.73 17.97 -5.31
CA SER A 18 -8.58 18.46 -6.66
C SER A 18 -7.13 18.81 -6.97
N THR A 19 -6.80 18.71 -8.24
CA THR A 19 -5.57 19.24 -8.81
C THR A 19 -5.93 20.08 -10.04
N SER A 20 -5.13 21.12 -10.28
CA SER A 20 -5.30 22.01 -11.43
C SER A 20 -4.60 21.52 -12.71
N ALA A 21 -3.91 20.40 -12.60
CA ALA A 21 -3.21 19.74 -13.70
C ALA A 21 -3.13 18.24 -13.40
N GLY A 22 -3.16 17.38 -14.43
CA GLY A 22 -2.72 16.00 -14.28
C GLY A 22 -1.19 15.89 -14.24
N TRP A 23 -0.68 14.75 -13.81
CA TRP A 23 0.76 14.49 -13.82
C TRP A 23 1.36 14.29 -15.22
N ASN A 24 2.68 14.31 -15.34
CA ASN A 24 3.43 14.03 -16.58
C ASN A 24 3.69 12.53 -16.82
N ALA A 25 3.23 11.63 -15.96
CA ALA A 25 3.48 10.21 -16.10
C ALA A 25 2.67 9.63 -17.28
N PRO A 26 3.33 9.06 -18.31
CA PRO A 26 2.64 8.55 -19.50
C PRO A 26 1.83 7.28 -19.20
N ASN A 27 0.98 6.87 -20.16
CA ASN A 27 0.22 5.63 -20.02
C ASN A 27 1.16 4.44 -19.85
N GLY A 28 0.84 3.58 -18.88
CA GLY A 28 1.62 2.40 -18.54
C GLY A 28 2.84 2.66 -17.66
N ALA A 29 3.20 3.91 -17.39
CA ALA A 29 4.28 4.21 -16.45
C ALA A 29 3.90 3.79 -15.03
N VAL A 30 4.90 3.37 -14.27
CA VAL A 30 4.75 3.18 -12.82
C VAL A 30 5.27 4.41 -12.12
N VAL A 31 4.39 5.03 -11.35
CA VAL A 31 4.74 6.11 -10.43
C VAL A 31 5.06 5.48 -9.09
N PHE A 32 6.17 5.88 -8.52
CA PHE A 32 6.65 5.44 -7.23
C PHE A 32 6.75 6.63 -6.30
N ASP A 33 6.59 6.36 -5.01
CA ASP A 33 6.84 7.33 -3.98
C ASP A 33 7.44 6.69 -2.73
N ARG A 34 7.98 7.57 -1.90
CA ARG A 34 8.35 7.28 -0.53
C ARG A 34 7.56 8.19 0.38
N SER A 35 6.59 7.60 1.06
CA SER A 35 5.74 8.27 2.03
C SER A 35 6.08 7.87 3.47
N PHE A 36 5.72 8.72 4.42
CA PHE A 36 5.87 8.45 5.85
C PHE A 36 4.85 7.40 6.33
N GLY A 37 5.14 6.75 7.46
CA GLY A 37 4.25 5.79 8.12
C GLY A 37 4.92 4.44 8.43
N PRO A 38 4.20 3.50 9.06
CA PRO A 38 4.80 2.29 9.63
C PRO A 38 5.44 1.36 8.59
N ILE A 39 4.94 1.39 7.36
CA ILE A 39 5.49 0.60 6.24
C ILE A 39 6.86 1.13 5.81
N ARG A 40 7.14 2.43 5.94
CA ARG A 40 8.47 2.97 5.66
C ARG A 40 9.52 2.33 6.55
N ASP A 41 9.25 2.22 7.85
CA ASP A 41 10.19 1.64 8.81
C ASP A 41 10.43 0.15 8.52
N VAL A 42 9.42 -0.54 7.99
CA VAL A 42 9.54 -1.92 7.51
C VAL A 42 10.47 -2.00 6.30
N LEU A 43 10.26 -1.14 5.30
CA LEU A 43 11.08 -1.14 4.09
C LEU A 43 12.53 -0.76 4.38
N ASP A 44 12.75 0.27 5.20
CA ASP A 44 14.09 0.66 5.65
C ASP A 44 14.80 -0.51 6.37
N ALA A 45 14.08 -1.25 7.21
CA ALA A 45 14.62 -2.39 7.97
C ALA A 45 15.03 -3.59 7.10
N ILE A 46 14.47 -3.72 5.90
CA ILE A 46 14.80 -4.78 4.94
C ILE A 46 15.74 -4.31 3.83
N GLY A 47 16.11 -3.02 3.82
CA GLY A 47 17.03 -2.42 2.85
C GLY A 47 16.35 -1.90 1.58
N GLU A 48 15.05 -1.66 1.61
CA GLU A 48 14.24 -1.13 0.50
C GLU A 48 13.85 0.34 0.77
N TYR A 49 13.67 1.15 -0.27
CA TYR A 49 13.45 2.59 -0.14
C TYR A 49 12.02 3.04 -0.45
N ARG A 50 11.38 2.55 -1.51
CA ARG A 50 10.08 3.08 -1.99
C ARG A 50 8.90 2.34 -1.37
N THR A 51 7.90 3.09 -0.90
CA THR A 51 6.77 2.54 -0.15
C THR A 51 5.54 2.22 -1.00
N HIS A 52 5.30 2.94 -2.09
CA HIS A 52 4.22 2.59 -3.02
C HIS A 52 4.64 2.62 -4.49
N SER A 53 3.77 1.98 -5.28
CA SER A 53 3.80 1.96 -6.74
C SER A 53 2.38 2.10 -7.29
N MET A 54 2.22 2.87 -8.35
CA MET A 54 0.93 3.23 -8.93
C MET A 54 1.03 3.10 -10.45
N LEU A 55 0.03 2.49 -11.09
CA LEU A 55 0.01 2.37 -12.55
C LEU A 55 -0.71 3.58 -13.15
N SER A 56 0.01 4.36 -13.95
CA SER A 56 -0.55 5.49 -14.68
C SER A 56 -1.34 5.03 -15.91
N HIS A 57 -2.55 5.57 -16.09
CA HIS A 57 -3.31 5.47 -17.35
C HIS A 57 -3.14 6.72 -18.23
N GLY A 58 -2.08 7.48 -17.97
CA GLY A 58 -1.66 8.65 -18.75
C GLY A 58 -1.93 10.01 -18.09
N PRO A 59 -1.40 11.09 -18.69
CA PRO A 59 -1.58 12.46 -18.20
C PRO A 59 -3.06 12.86 -18.19
N GLY A 60 -3.53 13.42 -17.08
CA GLY A 60 -4.94 13.83 -16.92
C GLY A 60 -5.95 12.68 -16.79
N SER A 61 -5.49 11.42 -16.81
CA SER A 61 -6.33 10.22 -16.74
C SER A 61 -6.39 9.64 -15.32
N THR A 62 -6.85 8.41 -15.18
CA THR A 62 -6.88 7.70 -13.90
C THR A 62 -5.55 7.04 -13.55
N VAL A 63 -5.48 6.52 -12.34
CA VAL A 63 -4.37 5.79 -11.75
C VAL A 63 -4.93 4.53 -11.13
N SER A 64 -4.36 3.37 -11.44
CA SER A 64 -4.65 2.16 -10.68
C SER A 64 -3.70 2.05 -9.50
N HIS A 65 -4.25 2.06 -8.29
CA HIS A 65 -3.47 1.96 -7.06
C HIS A 65 -4.18 1.08 -6.03
N ALA A 66 -3.39 0.29 -5.29
CA ALA A 66 -3.88 -0.50 -4.18
C ALA A 66 -3.35 0.08 -2.87
N THR A 67 -4.26 0.53 -2.01
CA THR A 67 -3.93 1.06 -0.68
C THR A 67 -5.00 0.71 0.35
N MET A 68 -4.73 1.04 1.61
CA MET A 68 -5.67 0.92 2.72
C MET A 68 -5.85 2.27 3.39
N ALA A 69 -7.10 2.61 3.69
CA ALA A 69 -7.44 3.69 4.58
C ALA A 69 -6.99 3.39 6.01
N ASN A 70 -7.05 4.40 6.88
CA ASN A 70 -6.82 4.16 8.29
C ASN A 70 -7.85 3.12 8.80
N PRO A 71 -7.39 2.03 9.44
CA PRO A 71 -8.30 1.03 9.96
C PRO A 71 -9.13 1.64 11.08
N THR A 72 -10.38 1.22 11.18
CA THR A 72 -11.27 1.64 12.26
C THR A 72 -10.85 1.01 13.58
N GLN A 73 -11.23 1.67 14.68
CA GLN A 73 -11.05 1.12 16.02
C GLN A 73 -12.19 0.17 16.36
N GLU A 74 -11.88 -0.88 17.14
CA GLU A 74 -12.94 -1.71 17.72
C GLU A 74 -13.83 -0.86 18.66
N PRO A 75 -15.13 -1.18 18.80
CA PRO A 75 -16.00 -0.48 19.73
C PRO A 75 -15.62 -0.80 21.19
N TRP A 76 -16.10 0.01 22.14
CA TRP A 76 -15.98 -0.29 23.56
C TRP A 76 -16.74 -1.61 23.89
N PRO A 77 -16.17 -2.56 24.66
CA PRO A 77 -14.86 -2.55 25.32
C PRO A 77 -13.71 -3.12 24.51
N GLY A 78 -14.00 -3.68 23.33
CA GLY A 78 -13.04 -4.39 22.49
C GLY A 78 -11.76 -3.61 22.26
N VAL A 79 -11.87 -2.28 22.11
CA VAL A 79 -10.75 -1.36 21.93
C VAL A 79 -9.62 -1.52 22.97
N CYS A 80 -9.93 -1.94 24.20
CA CYS A 80 -8.92 -2.09 25.25
C CYS A 80 -8.04 -3.33 25.06
N THR A 81 -8.55 -4.40 24.44
CA THR A 81 -7.81 -5.66 24.24
C THR A 81 -7.36 -5.86 22.79
N LYS A 82 -8.17 -5.36 21.85
CA LYS A 82 -7.98 -5.41 20.41
C LYS A 82 -8.31 -4.01 19.86
N PRO A 83 -7.39 -3.05 19.89
CA PRO A 83 -7.68 -1.65 19.55
C PRO A 83 -8.10 -1.42 18.10
N ILE A 84 -7.64 -2.25 17.17
CA ILE A 84 -7.88 -2.08 15.75
C ILE A 84 -8.84 -3.16 15.24
N SER A 85 -9.74 -2.79 14.33
CA SER A 85 -10.60 -3.71 13.60
C SER A 85 -9.78 -4.80 12.90
N GLY A 86 -9.94 -6.04 13.34
CA GLY A 86 -9.27 -7.18 12.70
C GLY A 86 -9.74 -7.40 11.27
N PHE A 87 -10.97 -6.98 10.95
CA PHE A 87 -11.52 -7.02 9.60
C PHE A 87 -10.79 -6.05 8.68
N ASP A 88 -10.57 -4.80 9.11
CA ASP A 88 -9.89 -3.79 8.29
C ASP A 88 -8.43 -4.15 8.06
N LEU A 89 -7.75 -4.73 9.05
CA LEU A 89 -6.38 -5.20 8.89
C LEU A 89 -6.26 -6.36 7.88
N ARG A 90 -7.26 -7.26 7.86
CA ARG A 90 -7.25 -8.44 6.98
C ARG A 90 -7.74 -8.12 5.57
N TYR A 91 -8.73 -7.26 5.46
CA TYR A 91 -9.45 -6.92 4.23
C TYR A 91 -9.42 -5.41 4.02
N GLY A 92 -8.20 -4.87 3.99
CA GLY A 92 -7.94 -3.45 3.89
C GLY A 92 -8.73 -2.81 2.76
N TYR A 93 -9.49 -1.80 3.13
CA TYR A 93 -10.29 -0.98 2.24
C TYR A 93 -9.58 0.36 2.04
N PRO A 94 -9.57 0.99 0.86
CA PRO A 94 -10.31 0.63 -0.35
C PRO A 94 -9.78 -0.61 -1.07
N GLY A 95 -8.49 -0.94 -0.97
CA GLY A 95 -7.90 -1.98 -1.81
C GLY A 95 -7.51 -1.42 -3.17
N LEU A 96 -7.64 -2.24 -4.22
CA LEU A 96 -7.30 -1.85 -5.59
C LEU A 96 -8.43 -1.06 -6.24
N GLU A 97 -8.12 0.16 -6.69
CA GLU A 97 -9.05 1.09 -7.34
C GLU A 97 -8.41 1.83 -8.51
N GLN A 98 -9.25 2.36 -9.40
CA GLN A 98 -8.93 3.33 -10.44
C GLN A 98 -9.44 4.71 -10.05
N ILE A 99 -8.51 5.65 -9.92
CA ILE A 99 -8.73 6.92 -9.23
C ILE A 99 -8.24 8.03 -10.12
N ASN A 100 -9.01 9.10 -10.22
CA ASN A 100 -8.60 10.22 -11.06
C ASN A 100 -7.48 11.07 -10.41
N GLN A 101 -6.96 12.01 -11.19
CA GLN A 101 -5.84 12.86 -10.78
C GLN A 101 -6.13 13.69 -9.50
N GLY A 102 -7.37 14.07 -9.23
CA GLY A 102 -7.73 14.81 -8.00
C GLY A 102 -7.58 13.97 -6.74
N GLY A 103 -8.11 12.73 -6.78
CA GLY A 103 -8.02 11.79 -5.66
C GLY A 103 -6.58 11.33 -5.39
N ILE A 104 -5.80 11.04 -6.44
CA ILE A 104 -4.39 10.64 -6.26
C ILE A 104 -3.49 11.81 -5.84
N TYR A 105 -3.75 13.03 -6.31
CA TYR A 105 -3.06 14.23 -5.81
C TYR A 105 -3.30 14.40 -4.32
N MET A 106 -4.55 14.25 -3.87
CA MET A 106 -4.87 14.37 -2.45
C MET A 106 -4.21 13.26 -1.62
N SER A 107 -4.17 12.03 -2.13
CA SER A 107 -3.47 10.91 -1.47
C SER A 107 -1.99 11.21 -1.24
N LEU A 108 -1.32 11.74 -2.26
CA LEU A 108 0.12 12.05 -2.22
C LEU A 108 0.42 13.31 -1.39
N TYR A 109 -0.32 14.41 -1.59
CA TYR A 109 0.06 15.73 -1.08
C TYR A 109 -0.86 16.30 0.01
N GLY A 110 -2.02 15.68 0.24
CA GLY A 110 -3.02 16.18 1.20
C GLY A 110 -2.53 16.28 2.64
N LYS A 111 -1.42 15.63 2.98
CA LYS A 111 -0.84 15.58 4.33
C LYS A 111 0.68 15.71 4.35
N GLY A 112 1.22 16.67 3.59
CA GLY A 112 2.64 17.03 3.65
C GLY A 112 3.52 16.41 2.58
N GLY A 113 2.94 15.73 1.58
CA GLY A 113 3.67 15.22 0.43
C GLY A 113 4.55 14.00 0.72
N PRO A 114 4.94 13.24 -0.33
CA PRO A 114 5.95 12.21 -0.18
C PRO A 114 7.35 12.83 -0.02
N GLU A 115 8.25 12.15 0.68
CA GLU A 115 9.68 12.49 0.75
C GLU A 115 10.32 12.45 -0.65
N TRP A 116 9.84 11.54 -1.49
CA TRP A 116 10.29 11.39 -2.86
C TRP A 116 9.16 10.87 -3.74
N THR A 117 9.08 11.34 -4.98
CA THR A 117 8.20 10.77 -6.00
C THR A 117 8.84 10.87 -7.38
N GLY A 118 8.58 9.87 -8.22
CA GLY A 118 9.06 9.82 -9.59
C GLY A 118 8.41 8.68 -10.35
N TRP A 119 8.62 8.61 -11.65
CA TRP A 119 8.05 7.55 -12.48
C TRP A 119 9.10 6.88 -13.37
N GLN A 120 8.80 5.65 -13.78
CA GLN A 120 9.53 4.91 -14.82
C GLN A 120 8.52 4.34 -15.81
N GLN A 121 8.89 4.37 -17.08
CA GLN A 121 8.11 3.76 -18.15
C GLN A 121 8.85 2.58 -18.77
N GLY A 122 10.17 2.65 -18.91
CA GLY A 122 10.94 1.63 -19.61
C GLY A 122 10.63 1.64 -21.10
N ASP A 123 10.27 0.48 -21.67
CA ASP A 123 9.78 0.44 -23.06
C ASP A 123 8.37 1.06 -23.13
N PRO A 124 8.18 2.22 -23.80
CA PRO A 124 6.90 2.92 -23.82
C PRO A 124 5.76 2.12 -24.45
N ALA A 125 6.05 1.32 -25.48
CA ALA A 125 5.04 0.51 -26.15
C ALA A 125 4.59 -0.65 -25.27
N GLN A 126 5.54 -1.32 -24.60
CA GLN A 126 5.23 -2.42 -23.69
C GLN A 126 4.52 -1.93 -22.43
N ALA A 127 4.94 -0.78 -21.88
CA ALA A 127 4.32 -0.18 -20.72
C ALA A 127 2.87 0.20 -21.01
N ALA A 128 2.61 0.88 -22.14
CA ALA A 128 1.25 1.25 -22.54
C ALA A 128 0.32 0.03 -22.65
N LEU A 129 0.81 -1.10 -23.18
CA LEU A 129 0.04 -2.35 -23.20
C LEU A 129 -0.33 -2.85 -21.80
N ILE A 130 0.51 -2.63 -20.78
CA ILE A 130 0.18 -2.96 -19.38
C ILE A 130 -0.95 -2.06 -18.88
N GLY A 131 -0.83 -0.74 -19.07
CA GLY A 131 -1.87 0.25 -18.73
C GLY A 131 -3.21 -0.09 -19.39
N ASP A 132 -3.20 -0.26 -20.70
CA ASP A 132 -4.38 -0.56 -21.51
C ASP A 132 -5.01 -1.90 -21.15
N SER A 133 -4.21 -2.91 -20.79
CA SER A 133 -4.75 -4.21 -20.36
C SER A 133 -5.53 -4.09 -19.05
N ILE A 134 -5.05 -3.28 -18.10
CA ILE A 134 -5.77 -3.02 -16.86
C ILE A 134 -7.00 -2.13 -17.10
N TRP A 135 -6.90 -1.16 -18.00
CA TRP A 135 -7.97 -0.20 -18.25
C TRP A 135 -9.12 -0.75 -19.10
N TYR A 136 -8.81 -1.41 -20.22
CA TYR A 136 -9.81 -1.85 -21.19
C TYR A 136 -10.17 -3.35 -21.10
N ASN A 137 -9.23 -4.21 -20.69
CA ASN A 137 -9.41 -5.66 -20.76
C ASN A 137 -9.75 -6.30 -19.42
N HIS A 138 -9.43 -5.63 -18.31
CA HIS A 138 -9.68 -6.15 -16.98
C HIS A 138 -11.11 -5.87 -16.53
N SER A 139 -11.76 -6.85 -15.91
CA SER A 139 -13.09 -6.66 -15.35
C SER A 139 -13.05 -5.71 -14.16
N TYR A 140 -14.10 -4.90 -14.00
CA TYR A 140 -14.26 -3.98 -12.87
C TYR A 140 -15.71 -3.94 -12.38
N VAL A 141 -15.88 -3.44 -11.17
CA VAL A 141 -17.17 -3.00 -10.62
C VAL A 141 -17.05 -1.54 -10.21
N SER A 142 -18.09 -0.74 -10.45
CA SER A 142 -18.09 0.66 -10.05
C SER A 142 -18.80 0.81 -8.71
N ASP A 143 -18.11 1.42 -7.74
CA ASP A 143 -18.68 1.76 -6.45
C ASP A 143 -18.81 3.27 -6.31
N LYS A 144 -19.67 3.72 -5.39
CA LYS A 144 -19.73 5.14 -4.99
C LYS A 144 -18.67 5.41 -3.92
N SER A 145 -18.09 6.61 -3.96
CA SER A 145 -17.29 7.09 -2.83
C SER A 145 -18.16 7.26 -1.58
N ARG A 146 -17.61 6.90 -0.42
CA ARG A 146 -18.18 7.10 0.91
C ARG A 146 -18.11 8.57 1.33
N PHE A 147 -17.23 9.35 0.70
CA PHE A 147 -16.98 10.76 1.02
C PHE A 147 -17.78 11.69 0.12
N ASP A 148 -17.94 11.32 -1.15
CA ASP A 148 -18.81 12.02 -2.10
C ASP A 148 -19.60 11.01 -2.94
N THR A 149 -20.86 10.80 -2.57
CA THR A 149 -21.74 9.84 -3.27
C THR A 149 -22.04 10.17 -4.73
N GLY A 150 -21.64 11.36 -5.21
CA GLY A 150 -21.67 11.76 -6.61
C GLY A 150 -20.48 11.24 -7.43
N GLN A 151 -19.41 10.77 -6.78
CA GLN A 151 -18.24 10.19 -7.44
C GLN A 151 -18.37 8.67 -7.54
N TYR A 152 -18.09 8.14 -8.74
CA TYR A 152 -17.98 6.70 -9.00
C TYR A 152 -16.52 6.31 -9.18
N LEU A 153 -16.18 5.14 -8.66
CA LEU A 153 -14.82 4.62 -8.61
C LEU A 153 -14.80 3.21 -9.13
N ASP A 154 -14.01 2.98 -10.17
CA ASP A 154 -13.87 1.67 -10.79
C ASP A 154 -12.89 0.82 -10.01
N ARG A 155 -13.33 -0.39 -9.66
CA ARG A 155 -12.58 -1.34 -8.84
C ARG A 155 -12.29 -2.58 -9.65
N PRO A 156 -11.03 -2.80 -10.07
CA PRO A 156 -10.65 -4.04 -10.73
C PRO A 156 -11.05 -5.26 -9.91
N VAL A 157 -11.74 -6.21 -10.54
CA VAL A 157 -12.16 -7.46 -9.90
C VAL A 157 -11.33 -8.63 -10.39
N ARG A 158 -10.97 -9.53 -9.48
CA ARG A 158 -10.25 -10.76 -9.81
C ARG A 158 -11.06 -11.94 -9.32
N ASN A 159 -11.22 -12.94 -10.19
CA ASN A 159 -12.08 -14.11 -9.93
C ASN A 159 -13.49 -13.72 -9.43
N GLY A 160 -14.06 -12.64 -10.01
CA GLY A 160 -15.40 -12.13 -9.67
C GLY A 160 -15.52 -11.36 -8.36
N ALA A 161 -14.42 -11.13 -7.63
CA ALA A 161 -14.42 -10.42 -6.36
C ALA A 161 -13.57 -9.14 -6.40
N ARG A 162 -13.93 -8.15 -5.58
CA ARG A 162 -13.10 -6.97 -5.33
C ARG A 162 -11.78 -7.39 -4.70
N VAL A 163 -10.69 -6.74 -5.10
CA VAL A 163 -9.37 -6.98 -4.51
C VAL A 163 -9.17 -6.03 -3.33
N ASN A 164 -9.07 -6.60 -2.13
CA ASN A 164 -8.74 -5.86 -0.92
C ASN A 164 -7.23 -5.61 -0.80
N TYR A 165 -6.84 -4.67 0.05
CA TYR A 165 -5.45 -4.53 0.49
C TYR A 165 -5.16 -5.52 1.61
N SER A 166 -3.98 -6.12 1.64
CA SER A 166 -3.62 -7.11 2.65
C SER A 166 -2.17 -6.97 3.07
N LEU A 167 -1.95 -6.70 4.36
CA LEU A 167 -0.61 -6.57 4.94
C LEU A 167 0.20 -7.86 4.82
N PHE A 168 -0.47 -9.02 4.80
CA PHE A 168 0.19 -10.32 4.69
C PHE A 168 0.98 -10.48 3.38
N GLN A 169 0.60 -9.76 2.33
CA GLN A 169 1.27 -9.79 1.03
C GLN A 169 2.70 -9.22 1.08
N TYR A 170 3.04 -8.42 2.09
CA TYR A 170 4.43 -8.03 2.34
C TYR A 170 5.31 -9.22 2.79
N ARG A 171 4.72 -10.24 3.44
CA ARG A 171 5.45 -11.46 3.82
C ARG A 171 5.42 -12.52 2.73
N HIS A 172 4.25 -12.80 2.17
CA HIS A 172 4.06 -13.91 1.26
C HIS A 172 3.03 -13.57 0.19
N LEU A 173 3.42 -13.63 -1.08
CA LEU A 173 2.53 -13.26 -2.19
C LEU A 173 1.38 -14.25 -2.39
N GLU A 174 1.55 -15.49 -1.95
CA GLU A 174 0.54 -16.55 -2.10
C GLU A 174 0.10 -16.76 -3.57
N THR A 175 0.95 -16.45 -4.56
CA THR A 175 0.62 -16.43 -6.02
C THR A 175 -0.32 -15.30 -6.46
N ALA A 176 -0.55 -14.28 -5.64
CA ALA A 176 -1.37 -13.13 -6.01
C ALA A 176 -0.81 -12.35 -7.22
N ASN A 177 0.46 -12.47 -7.57
CA ASN A 177 1.02 -11.90 -8.80
C ASN A 177 0.84 -12.78 -10.06
N GLN A 178 0.29 -14.00 -9.96
CA GLN A 178 0.26 -14.99 -11.04
C GLN A 178 -1.13 -15.16 -11.71
N ILE A 179 -1.14 -15.69 -12.92
CA ILE A 179 -2.34 -16.05 -13.69
C ILE A 179 -2.11 -17.44 -14.30
N PRO A 180 -2.87 -18.47 -13.88
CA PRO A 180 -3.79 -18.46 -12.73
C PRO A 180 -3.05 -18.27 -11.40
N GLY A 181 -3.72 -17.71 -10.39
CA GLY A 181 -3.20 -17.54 -9.04
C GLY A 181 -4.31 -17.77 -8.01
N ASN A 182 -4.04 -18.57 -6.98
CA ASN A 182 -5.07 -19.09 -6.08
C ASN A 182 -5.37 -18.17 -4.88
N ALA A 183 -4.45 -17.27 -4.53
CA ALA A 183 -4.65 -16.29 -3.46
C ALA A 183 -5.04 -14.91 -3.97
N SER A 184 -5.57 -14.82 -5.18
CA SER A 184 -6.00 -13.57 -5.77
C SER A 184 -6.95 -12.75 -4.89
N ASN A 185 -7.72 -13.45 -4.06
CA ASN A 185 -8.77 -12.88 -3.22
C ASN A 185 -8.31 -12.66 -1.78
N ASN A 186 -7.08 -13.06 -1.42
CA ASN A 186 -6.47 -12.78 -0.11
C ASN A 186 -5.97 -11.33 0.00
N GLY A 187 -6.10 -10.56 -1.07
CA GLY A 187 -5.72 -9.16 -1.19
C GLY A 187 -4.38 -8.96 -1.90
N MET A 188 -4.09 -7.72 -2.27
CA MET A 188 -2.84 -7.31 -2.92
C MET A 188 -2.38 -5.97 -2.37
N VAL A 189 -1.06 -5.83 -2.18
CA VAL A 189 -0.42 -4.52 -2.03
C VAL A 189 -0.08 -3.94 -3.39
N CYS A 190 0.23 -2.65 -3.42
CA CYS A 190 0.51 -1.89 -4.64
C CYS A 190 1.55 -2.53 -5.57
N SER A 191 2.66 -3.05 -5.03
CA SER A 191 3.72 -3.70 -5.82
C SER A 191 3.32 -5.08 -6.33
N THR A 192 2.59 -5.87 -5.53
CA THR A 192 2.01 -7.15 -5.97
C THR A 192 1.04 -6.92 -7.13
N PHE A 193 0.25 -5.85 -7.07
CA PHE A 193 -0.63 -5.47 -8.18
C PHE A 193 0.16 -5.09 -9.44
N MET A 194 1.27 -4.35 -9.34
CA MET A 194 2.13 -4.07 -10.52
C MET A 194 2.65 -5.37 -11.16
N ALA A 195 3.12 -6.31 -10.33
CA ALA A 195 3.60 -7.61 -10.81
C ALA A 195 2.48 -8.43 -11.47
N TYR A 196 1.26 -8.38 -10.91
CA TYR A 196 0.07 -8.97 -11.52
C TYR A 196 -0.25 -8.33 -12.87
N ALA A 197 -0.29 -6.99 -12.95
CA ALA A 197 -0.60 -6.26 -14.18
C ALA A 197 0.39 -6.59 -15.31
N HIS A 198 1.67 -6.69 -14.97
CA HIS A 198 2.72 -7.10 -15.88
C HIS A 198 2.46 -8.50 -16.48
N ASN A 199 2.11 -9.46 -15.63
CA ASN A 199 1.78 -10.82 -16.07
C ASN A 199 0.46 -10.88 -16.86
N TYR A 200 -0.55 -10.11 -16.43
CA TYR A 200 -1.86 -10.00 -17.08
C TYR A 200 -1.76 -9.51 -18.52
N ALA A 201 -0.88 -8.54 -18.77
CA ALA A 201 -0.59 -8.05 -20.12
C ALA A 201 0.33 -8.97 -20.94
N GLY A 202 0.66 -10.16 -20.43
CA GLY A 202 1.53 -11.12 -21.09
C GLY A 202 2.99 -10.67 -21.21
N ARG A 203 3.45 -9.75 -20.34
CA ARG A 203 4.86 -9.32 -20.31
C ARG A 203 5.75 -10.23 -19.46
N GLY A 204 5.16 -11.27 -18.86
CA GLY A 204 5.85 -12.27 -18.06
C GLY A 204 5.71 -12.05 -16.56
N VAL A 205 6.18 -13.02 -15.78
CA VAL A 205 6.12 -12.96 -14.32
C VAL A 205 7.28 -12.13 -13.79
N VAL A 206 6.97 -11.11 -12.98
CA VAL A 206 7.97 -10.45 -12.14
C VAL A 206 8.39 -11.40 -11.02
N THR A 207 9.66 -11.79 -11.01
CA THR A 207 10.20 -12.75 -10.06
C THR A 207 10.18 -12.14 -8.67
N PRO A 208 9.66 -12.81 -7.62
CA PRO A 208 9.71 -12.29 -6.26
C PRO A 208 11.10 -12.39 -5.62
N HIS A 209 11.34 -11.61 -4.58
CA HIS A 209 12.53 -11.71 -3.74
C HIS A 209 12.23 -12.53 -2.48
N THR A 210 13.18 -13.35 -2.05
CA THR A 210 13.12 -14.03 -0.76
C THR A 210 14.04 -13.33 0.24
N TYR A 211 13.43 -12.61 1.18
CA TYR A 211 14.11 -11.95 2.28
C TYR A 211 14.55 -12.98 3.33
N SER A 212 15.72 -12.74 3.92
CA SER A 212 16.30 -13.58 4.95
C SER A 212 15.55 -13.47 6.29
N HIS A 213 15.74 -14.45 7.16
CA HIS A 213 15.26 -14.42 8.54
C HIS A 213 15.62 -13.12 9.27
N ALA A 214 16.88 -12.67 9.17
CA ALA A 214 17.33 -11.45 9.85
C ALA A 214 16.58 -10.20 9.38
N GLN A 215 16.34 -10.07 8.07
CA GLN A 215 15.56 -8.95 7.52
C GLN A 215 14.12 -8.99 8.03
N ILE A 216 13.49 -10.16 8.06
CA ILE A 216 12.10 -10.30 8.53
C ILE A 216 11.98 -10.03 10.02
N ALA A 217 12.94 -10.51 10.81
CA ALA A 217 12.96 -10.25 12.24
C ALA A 217 13.06 -8.74 12.52
N ASN A 218 13.91 -8.02 11.77
CA ASN A 218 14.01 -6.57 11.84
C ASN A 218 12.72 -5.89 11.38
N ALA A 219 12.15 -6.29 10.24
CA ALA A 219 10.88 -5.78 9.74
C ALA A 219 9.74 -5.91 10.77
N SER A 220 9.58 -7.09 11.38
CA SER A 220 8.52 -7.33 12.37
C SER A 220 8.71 -6.46 13.62
N ASN A 221 9.95 -6.31 14.10
CA ASN A 221 10.25 -5.44 15.25
C ASN A 221 10.00 -3.95 14.90
N SER A 222 10.39 -3.50 13.70
CA SER A 222 10.16 -2.14 13.22
C SER A 222 8.66 -1.85 13.08
N LEU A 223 7.88 -2.76 12.49
CA LEU A 223 6.43 -2.60 12.36
C LEU A 223 5.75 -2.50 13.72
N TYR A 224 6.08 -3.40 14.65
CA TYR A 224 5.55 -3.36 16.01
C TYR A 224 5.85 -2.00 16.67
N THR A 225 7.10 -1.57 16.57
CA THR A 225 7.58 -0.34 17.22
C THR A 225 6.95 0.90 16.59
N GLY A 226 6.84 0.95 15.26
CA GLY A 226 6.20 2.05 14.54
C GLY A 226 4.74 2.23 14.96
N ILE A 227 3.95 1.15 14.95
CA ILE A 227 2.53 1.17 15.39
C ILE A 227 2.41 1.53 16.87
N TYR A 228 3.27 0.97 17.73
CA TYR A 228 3.29 1.30 19.15
C TYR A 228 3.52 2.80 19.37
N ASN A 229 4.49 3.38 18.66
CA ASN A 229 4.85 4.79 18.78
C ASN A 229 3.78 5.72 18.20
N GLU A 230 3.18 5.37 17.07
CA GLU A 230 2.04 6.10 16.50
C GLU A 230 0.87 6.13 17.47
N CYS A 231 0.53 4.98 18.08
CA CYS A 231 -0.51 4.91 19.10
C CYS A 231 -0.18 5.77 20.33
N LYS A 232 1.07 5.68 20.82
CA LYS A 232 1.51 6.46 21.99
C LYS A 232 1.48 7.97 21.75
N SER A 233 1.70 8.38 20.51
CA SER A 233 1.78 9.78 20.11
C SER A 233 0.46 10.32 19.55
N SER A 234 -0.59 9.48 19.48
CA SER A 234 -1.87 9.81 18.83
C SER A 234 -1.69 10.31 17.40
N LEU A 235 -0.80 9.64 16.65
CA LEU A 235 -0.50 9.91 15.25
C LEU A 235 -1.06 8.79 14.37
N GLY A 236 -1.06 9.02 13.05
CA GLY A 236 -1.45 8.03 12.06
C GLY A 236 -2.85 7.47 12.27
N TRP A 237 -2.93 6.15 12.49
CA TRP A 237 -4.20 5.44 12.72
C TRP A 237 -4.90 5.84 14.02
N PHE A 238 -4.18 6.52 14.91
CA PHE A 238 -4.63 6.82 16.28
C PHE A 238 -4.88 8.31 16.52
N VAL A 239 -4.91 9.12 15.46
CA VAL A 239 -5.43 10.48 15.54
C VAL A 239 -6.89 10.41 16.03
N ASP A 240 -7.23 11.24 17.02
CA ASP A 240 -8.56 11.29 17.67
C ASP A 240 -8.99 10.03 18.44
N ALA A 241 -8.06 9.10 18.71
CA ALA A 241 -8.35 7.88 19.46
C ALA A 241 -8.43 8.16 20.97
N ALA A 242 -9.59 7.90 21.60
CA ALA A 242 -9.80 8.08 23.04
C ALA A 242 -9.26 6.90 23.89
N LEU A 243 -8.06 6.41 23.58
CA LEU A 243 -7.59 5.09 24.04
C LEU A 243 -7.11 5.05 25.50
N THR A 244 -6.47 6.12 25.97
CA THR A 244 -5.79 6.14 27.27
C THR A 244 -6.70 6.48 28.44
N VAL A 245 -7.74 7.29 28.23
CA VAL A 245 -8.70 7.68 29.26
C VAL A 245 -9.75 6.56 29.50
N ALA A 246 -10.01 5.73 28.50
CA ALA A 246 -11.04 4.67 28.57
C ALA A 246 -10.52 3.27 28.93
N CYS A 247 -9.21 3.00 28.85
CA CYS A 247 -8.62 1.67 29.05
C CYS A 247 -7.49 1.67 30.11
N PRO A 248 -7.78 2.03 31.38
CA PRO A 248 -6.77 2.34 32.39
C PRO A 248 -5.84 1.19 32.79
N THR A 249 -6.22 -0.06 32.54
CA THR A 249 -5.47 -1.27 32.94
C THR A 249 -4.86 -2.06 31.77
N TYR A 250 -4.99 -1.57 30.54
CA TYR A 250 -4.58 -2.32 29.35
C TYR A 250 -3.41 -1.64 28.61
N ASN A 251 -2.47 -2.46 28.11
CA ASN A 251 -1.41 -1.99 27.22
C ASN A 251 -1.94 -1.85 25.78
N VAL A 252 -2.82 -0.88 25.56
CA VAL A 252 -3.53 -0.69 24.28
C VAL A 252 -2.55 -0.54 23.11
N CYS A 253 -1.53 0.31 23.22
CA CYS A 253 -0.56 0.49 22.14
C CYS A 253 0.31 -0.75 21.89
N GLY A 254 0.62 -1.53 22.94
CA GLY A 254 1.27 -2.83 22.77
C GLY A 254 0.37 -3.84 22.05
N ASN A 255 -0.94 -3.83 22.35
CA ASN A 255 -1.92 -4.69 21.69
C ASN A 255 -2.10 -4.31 20.22
N ALA A 256 -2.13 -3.01 19.90
CA ALA A 256 -2.14 -2.50 18.53
C ALA A 256 -0.91 -2.98 17.76
N GLY A 257 0.29 -2.75 18.31
CA GLY A 257 1.53 -3.22 17.68
C GLY A 257 1.51 -4.73 17.41
N ASN A 258 1.01 -5.52 18.37
CA ASN A 258 0.87 -6.96 18.18
C ASN A 258 -0.13 -7.32 17.08
N GLN A 259 -1.31 -6.68 17.00
CA GLN A 259 -2.33 -6.97 15.98
C GLN A 259 -1.77 -6.77 14.56
N VAL A 260 -1.11 -5.64 14.31
CA VAL A 260 -0.58 -5.32 12.99
C VAL A 260 0.59 -6.23 12.62
N ALA A 261 1.51 -6.46 13.56
CA ALA A 261 2.62 -7.37 13.36
C ALA A 261 2.13 -8.82 13.14
N ASN A 262 1.11 -9.27 13.87
CA ASN A 262 0.47 -10.59 13.69
C ASN A 262 -0.21 -10.71 12.32
N CYS A 263 -0.87 -9.65 11.85
CA CYS A 263 -1.51 -9.63 10.55
C CYS A 263 -0.48 -9.77 9.41
N MET A 264 0.56 -8.93 9.42
CA MET A 264 1.63 -8.98 8.41
C MET A 264 2.43 -10.29 8.50
N SER A 265 2.77 -10.74 9.71
CA SER A 265 3.69 -11.86 9.90
C SER A 265 2.99 -13.22 9.81
N ALA A 266 1.74 -13.35 10.23
CA ALA A 266 1.09 -14.66 10.37
C ALA A 266 -0.35 -14.70 9.82
N ASN A 267 -0.83 -13.63 9.18
CA ASN A 267 -2.22 -13.47 8.75
C ASN A 267 -3.23 -13.56 9.92
N MET A 268 -2.77 -13.26 11.15
CA MET A 268 -3.56 -13.32 12.38
C MET A 268 -4.00 -11.92 12.81
N CYS A 269 -4.89 -11.31 12.01
CA CYS A 269 -5.21 -9.88 12.13
C CYS A 269 -6.14 -9.52 13.31
N ASP A 270 -6.92 -10.48 13.82
CA ASP A 270 -7.87 -10.26 14.93
C ASP A 270 -7.31 -10.73 16.31
N SER A 271 -5.99 -10.70 16.49
CA SER A 271 -5.35 -11.11 17.75
C SER A 271 -4.26 -10.15 18.19
N SER A 272 -4.30 -9.75 19.46
CA SER A 272 -3.23 -8.97 20.11
C SER A 272 -2.21 -9.83 20.86
N ASP A 273 -2.31 -11.16 20.77
CA ASP A 273 -1.31 -12.08 21.34
C ASP A 273 -0.02 -12.03 20.51
N GLY A 274 1.01 -11.39 21.05
CA GLY A 274 2.28 -11.22 20.36
C GLY A 274 3.04 -12.52 20.07
N ARG A 275 2.60 -13.68 20.58
CA ARG A 275 3.25 -14.97 20.31
C ARG A 275 3.24 -15.35 18.82
N TYR A 276 2.25 -14.92 18.04
CA TYR A 276 2.16 -15.31 16.62
C TYR A 276 3.21 -14.62 15.74
N TRP A 277 3.38 -13.30 15.84
CA TRP A 277 4.42 -12.62 15.07
C TRP A 277 5.81 -12.94 15.62
N LYS A 278 5.94 -13.13 16.95
CA LYS A 278 7.21 -13.52 17.57
C LYS A 278 7.64 -14.93 17.18
N SER A 279 6.73 -15.88 16.99
CA SER A 279 7.11 -17.22 16.51
C SER A 279 7.68 -17.18 15.10
N VAL A 280 7.20 -16.28 14.23
CA VAL A 280 7.79 -16.03 12.91
C VAL A 280 9.12 -15.30 13.02
N ARG A 281 9.22 -14.28 13.88
CA ARG A 281 10.46 -13.53 14.14
C ARG A 281 11.57 -14.42 14.69
N ASP A 282 11.24 -15.36 15.57
CA ASP A 282 12.19 -16.17 16.33
C ASP A 282 12.52 -17.51 15.66
N ASP A 283 11.77 -17.93 14.62
CA ASP A 283 12.07 -19.13 13.84
C ASP A 283 13.21 -18.85 12.85
N PRO A 284 14.40 -19.45 13.02
CA PRO A 284 15.56 -19.19 12.16
C PRO A 284 15.34 -19.63 10.71
N ASN A 285 14.33 -20.45 10.42
CA ASN A 285 13.98 -20.89 9.07
C ASN A 285 12.91 -20.00 8.42
N ALA A 286 12.35 -19.03 9.14
CA ALA A 286 11.34 -18.16 8.58
C ALA A 286 11.92 -17.24 7.50
N THR A 287 11.34 -17.34 6.30
CA THR A 287 11.62 -16.45 5.16
C THR A 287 10.33 -15.77 4.69
N ALA A 288 10.48 -14.72 3.89
CA ALA A 288 9.39 -13.96 3.30
C ALA A 288 9.68 -13.84 1.81
N THR A 289 8.70 -14.17 0.98
CA THR A 289 8.84 -14.11 -0.47
C THR A 289 7.82 -13.11 -1.01
N SER A 290 8.29 -11.92 -1.38
CA SER A 290 7.45 -10.80 -1.82
C SER A 290 8.11 -9.94 -2.90
N ILE A 291 7.37 -8.96 -3.43
CA ILE A 291 7.82 -8.01 -4.45
C ILE A 291 7.65 -6.61 -3.88
N SER A 292 8.75 -5.87 -3.74
CA SER A 292 8.77 -4.47 -3.30
C SER A 292 8.58 -3.52 -4.49
N PRO A 293 8.22 -2.25 -4.26
CA PRO A 293 8.25 -1.21 -5.28
C PRO A 293 9.65 -1.04 -5.90
N ASP A 294 10.70 -1.12 -5.07
CA ASP A 294 12.09 -1.08 -5.54
C ASP A 294 12.38 -2.18 -6.56
N ARG A 295 11.89 -3.40 -6.31
CA ARG A 295 12.01 -4.52 -7.24
C ARG A 295 11.22 -4.31 -8.53
N ILE A 296 10.02 -3.72 -8.48
CA ILE A 296 9.25 -3.38 -9.69
C ILE A 296 10.05 -2.42 -10.59
N GLY A 297 10.68 -1.41 -9.99
CA GLY A 297 11.49 -0.42 -10.71
C GLY A 297 12.93 -0.84 -11.00
N GLY A 298 13.32 -2.09 -10.70
CA GLY A 298 14.66 -2.60 -10.96
C GLY A 298 15.77 -1.98 -10.10
N TRP A 299 15.42 -1.40 -8.95
CA TRP A 299 16.35 -0.72 -8.04
C TRP A 299 16.91 -1.62 -6.92
N GLY A 300 17.88 -1.05 -6.20
CA GLY A 300 18.35 -1.56 -4.92
C GLY A 300 19.29 -2.75 -5.03
N VAL A 301 19.28 -3.59 -4.00
CA VAL A 301 20.04 -4.86 -3.91
C VAL A 301 19.45 -5.98 -4.77
N HIS A 302 18.38 -5.70 -5.51
CA HIS A 302 17.65 -6.65 -6.35
C HIS A 302 17.51 -6.16 -7.79
N PRO A 303 18.61 -5.85 -8.50
CA PRO A 303 18.54 -5.49 -9.90
C PRO A 303 17.94 -6.67 -10.67
N ILE A 304 16.72 -6.49 -11.17
CA ILE A 304 16.03 -7.45 -12.01
C ILE A 304 15.72 -6.83 -13.35
N SER A 305 15.90 -7.59 -14.42
CA SER A 305 15.67 -7.16 -15.80
C SER A 305 14.39 -7.73 -16.41
N ASN A 306 13.53 -8.38 -15.61
CA ASN A 306 12.28 -8.97 -16.10
C ASN A 306 11.03 -8.12 -15.81
N THR A 307 11.21 -6.86 -15.41
CA THR A 307 10.13 -5.88 -15.42
C THR A 307 10.33 -4.93 -16.60
N VAL A 308 9.25 -4.56 -17.29
CA VAL A 308 9.30 -3.57 -18.38
C VAL A 308 9.87 -2.23 -17.90
N TRP A 309 9.60 -1.84 -16.64
CA TRP A 309 10.00 -0.55 -16.08
C TRP A 309 11.45 -0.49 -15.60
N GLY A 310 12.04 -1.64 -15.21
CA GLY A 310 13.34 -1.72 -14.54
C GLY A 310 14.52 -1.11 -15.32
N PRO A 311 14.61 -1.22 -16.65
CA PRO A 311 15.67 -0.60 -17.44
C PRO A 311 15.64 0.93 -17.51
N ASP A 312 14.56 1.59 -17.09
CA ASP A 312 14.43 3.04 -17.18
C ASP A 312 15.15 3.76 -16.04
N TYR A 313 15.51 5.02 -16.26
CA TYR A 313 15.88 5.91 -15.16
C TYR A 313 14.63 6.53 -14.55
N THR A 314 14.73 7.03 -13.31
CA THR A 314 13.61 7.76 -12.69
C THR A 314 13.45 9.13 -13.35
N HIS A 315 12.24 9.41 -13.80
CA HIS A 315 11.79 10.73 -14.23
C HIS A 315 11.09 11.45 -13.07
N GLN A 316 11.30 12.76 -12.97
CA GLN A 316 10.61 13.56 -11.96
C GLN A 316 9.10 13.63 -12.27
N LEU A 317 8.27 13.33 -11.27
CA LEU A 317 6.83 13.54 -11.36
C LEU A 317 6.53 15.05 -11.28
N GLN A 318 5.76 15.55 -12.24
CA GLN A 318 5.34 16.95 -12.31
C GLN A 318 3.85 17.04 -12.63
N TRP A 319 3.15 17.97 -11.98
CA TRP A 319 1.73 18.24 -12.19
C TRP A 319 1.54 19.39 -13.16
N ASN A 320 1.74 19.12 -14.45
CA ASN A 320 1.79 20.15 -15.50
C ASN A 320 1.05 19.77 -16.79
N SER A 321 0.35 18.63 -16.83
CA SER A 321 -0.57 18.33 -17.92
C SER A 321 -1.90 19.05 -17.66
N GLY A 322 -2.38 19.89 -18.57
CA GLY A 322 -3.50 20.81 -18.29
C GLY A 322 -4.81 20.11 -17.85
N GLY A 323 -5.65 20.82 -17.10
CA GLY A 323 -7.01 20.40 -16.72
C GLY A 323 -7.24 20.38 -15.21
N ASN A 324 -8.43 20.81 -14.76
CA ASN A 324 -8.84 20.69 -13.36
C ASN A 324 -9.60 19.38 -13.16
N VAL A 325 -9.13 18.54 -12.24
CA VAL A 325 -9.78 17.26 -11.94
C VAL A 325 -10.04 17.19 -10.44
N TYR A 326 -11.31 16.99 -10.09
CA TYR A 326 -11.73 16.63 -8.74
C TYR A 326 -11.99 15.12 -8.70
N GLY A 327 -11.62 14.48 -7.61
CA GLY A 327 -12.04 13.12 -7.37
C GLY A 327 -11.76 12.65 -5.97
N CYS A 328 -12.24 11.44 -5.73
CA CYS A 328 -12.20 10.83 -4.42
C CYS A 328 -11.60 9.44 -4.48
N TRP A 329 -11.15 8.98 -3.32
CA TRP A 329 -11.07 7.58 -2.96
C TRP A 329 -12.43 7.10 -2.47
N GLN A 330 -12.59 5.78 -2.44
CA GLN A 330 -13.83 5.18 -1.99
C GLN A 330 -14.05 5.38 -0.51
#